data_AF-A0A3N5U296-F1
#
_entry.id   AF-A0A3N5U296-F1
#
_cell.length_a   1.000
_cell.length_b   1.000
_cell.length_c   1.000
_cell.angle_alpha   90.00
_cell.angle_beta   90.00
_cell.angle_gamma   90.00
#
_symmetry.space_group_name_H-M   'P 1'
#
loop_
_entity.id
_entity.type
_entity.pdbx_description
1 polymer ?
#
loop_
_entity_poly.entity_id
_entity_poly.type
_entity_poly.pdbx_seq_one_letter_code
_entity_poly.pdbx_strand_id
1 'polypeptide(L)' 'MAKQSLGGVEIEVDEDGFIQEPDKWSKAVAEDLAKVENASPMGENHWKIV' A
#
# COMPACT_ATOMS: atom_id res chain seq x y z
N MET A 1 -14.19 -7.55 -2.02
CA MET A 1 -13.57 -6.77 -0.93
C MET A 1 -12.93 -7.72 0.06
N ALA A 2 -11.62 -7.63 0.23
CA ALA A 2 -10.84 -8.37 1.22
C ALA A 2 -10.14 -7.38 2.16
N LYS A 3 -9.74 -7.84 3.34
CA LYS A 3 -8.97 -7.01 4.27
C LYS A 3 -7.52 -7.46 4.32
N GLN A 4 -6.61 -6.50 4.23
CA GLN A 4 -5.16 -6.74 4.30
C GLN A 4 -4.54 -5.95 5.45
N SER A 5 -3.53 -6.55 6.09
CA SER A 5 -2.72 -5.89 7.10
C SER A 5 -1.53 -5.21 6.42
N LEU A 6 -1.58 -3.90 6.25
CA LEU A 6 -0.53 -3.08 5.62
C LEU A 6 -0.19 -1.90 6.53
N GLY A 7 1.10 -1.60 6.71
CA GLY A 7 1.52 -0.47 7.53
C GLY A 7 1.07 -0.55 9.00
N GLY A 8 0.79 -1.76 9.50
CA GLY A 8 0.29 -1.99 10.85
C GLY A 8 -1.21 -1.72 11.06
N VAL A 9 -1.97 -1.45 9.99
CA VAL A 9 -3.42 -1.25 10.03
C VAL A 9 -4.14 -2.23 9.11
N GLU A 10 -5.42 -2.48 9.41
CA GLU A 10 -6.29 -3.29 8.57
C GLU A 10 -6.98 -2.38 7.55
N ILE A 11 -6.78 -2.66 6.25
CA ILE A 11 -7.27 -1.87 5.11
C ILE A 11 -8.12 -2.74 4.20
N GLU A 12 -9.26 -2.22 3.77
CA GLU A 12 -10.10 -2.83 2.73
C GLU A 12 -9.51 -2.63 1.33
N VAL A 13 -9.37 -3.73 0.60
CA VAL A 13 -8.94 -3.77 -0.81
C VAL A 13 -9.99 -4.44 -1.69
N ASP A 14 -10.10 -4.00 -2.94
CA ASP A 14 -10.95 -4.66 -3.94
C ASP A 14 -10.27 -5.88 -4.58
N GLU A 15 -10.88 -6.41 -5.64
CA GLU A 15 -10.42 -7.60 -6.35
C GLU A 15 -9.13 -7.36 -7.16
N ASP A 16 -8.86 -6.10 -7.51
CA ASP A 16 -7.68 -5.68 -8.25
C ASP A 16 -6.55 -5.21 -7.31
N GLY A 17 -6.79 -5.20 -6.00
CA GLY A 17 -5.82 -4.82 -4.97
C GLY A 17 -5.77 -3.32 -4.67
N PHE A 18 -6.75 -2.53 -5.11
CA PHE A 18 -6.81 -1.10 -4.79
C PHE A 18 -7.39 -0.87 -3.40
N ILE A 19 -6.76 0.06 -2.68
CA ILE A 19 -7.21 0.53 -1.36
C ILE A 19 -8.55 1.26 -1.49
N GLN A 20 -9.55 0.84 -0.71
CA GLN A 20 -10.88 1.44 -0.68
C GLN A 20 -11.03 2.51 0.41
N GLU A 21 -10.10 2.55 1.37
CA GLU A 21 -10.07 3.47 2.51
C GLU A 21 -8.89 4.44 2.36
N PRO A 22 -8.99 5.49 1.50
CA PRO A 22 -7.87 6.37 1.18
C PRO A 22 -7.33 7.15 2.38
N ASP A 23 -8.16 7.37 3.40
CA ASP A 23 -7.78 8.01 4.67
C ASP A 23 -6.80 7.16 5.51
N LYS A 24 -6.75 5.84 5.27
CA LYS A 24 -5.78 4.93 5.90
C LYS A 24 -4.45 4.87 5.16
N TRP A 25 -4.32 5.53 4.01
CA TRP A 25 -3.05 5.56 3.28
C TRP A 25 -1.95 6.21 4.11
N SER A 26 -0.78 5.58 4.12
CA SER A 26 0.41 6.12 4.78
C SER A 26 1.68 5.60 4.13
N LYS A 27 2.81 6.22 4.46
CA LYS A 27 4.13 5.75 4.03
C LYS A 27 4.35 4.27 4.36
N ALA A 28 3.95 3.83 5.56
CA ALA A 28 4.11 2.44 5.99
C ALA A 28 3.26 1.47 5.16
N VAL A 29 2.05 1.88 4.78
CA VAL A 29 1.15 1.09 3.91
C VAL A 29 1.77 0.91 2.54
N ALA A 30 2.27 1.99 1.92
CA ALA A 30 2.90 1.92 0.61
C ALA A 30 4.20 1.09 0.62
N GLU A 31 5.03 1.17 1.66
CA GLU A 31 6.23 0.34 1.79
C GLU A 31 5.91 -1.15 1.94
N ASP A 32 4.85 -1.52 2.68
CA ASP A 32 4.42 -2.92 2.78
C ASP A 32 3.82 -3.42 1.47
N LEU A 33 3.01 -2.60 0.79
CA LEU A 33 2.48 -2.94 -0.53
C LEU A 33 3.60 -3.13 -1.55
N ALA A 34 4.63 -2.28 -1.52
CA ALA A 34 5.79 -2.40 -2.41
C ALA A 34 6.58 -3.70 -2.22
N LYS A 35 6.56 -4.32 -1.02
CA LYS A 35 7.16 -5.64 -0.81
C LYS A 35 6.38 -6.74 -1.52
N VAL A 36 5.06 -6.63 -1.60
CA VAL A 36 4.18 -7.59 -2.29
C VAL A 36 4.34 -7.46 -3.81
N GLU A 37 4.42 -6.23 -4.31
CA GLU A 37 4.50 -5.91 -5.74
C GLU A 37 5.94 -5.95 -6.32
N ASN A 38 6.92 -6.47 -5.57
CA ASN A 38 8.34 -6.46 -5.95
C ASN A 38 8.88 -5.06 -6.33
N ALA A 39 8.31 -4.00 -5.76
CA ALA A 39 8.70 -2.59 -5.94
C ALA A 39 9.55 -2.05 -4.77
N SER A 40 9.79 -2.88 -3.74
CA SER A 40 10.66 -2.54 -2.62
C SER A 40 12.15 -2.68 -2.99
N PRO A 41 13.03 -1.77 -2.53
CA PRO A 41 12.74 -0.60 -1.69
C PRO A 41 12.27 0.61 -2.50
N MET A 42 11.35 1.39 -1.92
CA MET A 42 10.87 2.63 -2.54
C MET A 42 11.89 3.77 -2.38
N GLY A 43 12.77 3.91 -3.37
CA GLY A 43 13.67 5.08 -3.49
C GLY A 43 12.97 6.38 -3.86
N GLU A 44 13.71 7.51 -3.86
CA GLU A 44 13.17 8.86 -4.10
C GLU A 44 12.36 9.00 -5.39
N ASN A 45 12.73 8.30 -6.46
CA ASN A 45 12.00 8.38 -7.72
C ASN A 45 10.61 7.75 -7.67
N HIS A 46 10.41 6.72 -6.83
CA HIS A 46 9.09 6.14 -6.63
C HIS A 46 8.19 7.11 -5.86
N TRP A 47 8.72 7.73 -4.80
CA TRP A 47 8.02 8.72 -3.98
C TRP A 47 7.66 10.03 -4.68
N LYS A 48 8.19 10.28 -5.89
CA LYS A 48 7.75 11.42 -6.72
C LYS A 48 6.42 11.15 -7.45
N ILE A 49 6.01 9.89 -7.55
CA ILE A 49 4.83 9.47 -8.32
C ILE A 49 3.67 9.09 -7.40
N VAL A 50 3.98 8.53 -6.24
CA VAL A 50 3.02 8.13 -5.20
C VAL A 50 2.46 9.36 -4.49
#